data_AF-A0A7C6KEL5-F1
#
_entry.id   AF-A0A7C6KEL5-F1
#
_cell.length_a   1.000
_cell.length_b   1.000
_cell.length_c   1.000
_cell.angle_alpha   90.00
_cell.angle_beta   90.00
_cell.angle_gamma   90.00
#
_symmetry.space_group_name_H-M   'P 1'
#
loop_
_entity.id
_entity.type
_entity.pdbx_description
1 polymer ?
#
loop_
_entity_poly.entity_id
_entity_poly.type
_entity_poly.pdbx_seq_one_letter_code
_entity_poly.pdbx_strand_id
1 'polypeptide(L)'
;MSAERIYIYKRYERFWHWSQALLIIAMMVTGFEVHGSYHLLGFGQAVHWHSLAAWTLLVIWAFTIFWQFTTGEWRQYLPSLQNIPAMIRFYAYGIFKGEDSPYHKTAAQKHNPLQRLTYLALLAVISPLIWGSGLLYLFYAEWGNLGLDRYLSLEWVAVAHTLGAFLITAFFFVHVYLTTTGHTVFAHIKAMITGWEEIEENSKH
;
A
#
# COMPACT_ATOMS: atom_id res chain seq x y z
N MET A 1 35.02 7.64 2.31
CA MET A 1 33.79 7.53 3.14
C MET A 1 33.34 6.09 3.04
N SER A 2 33.28 5.35 4.15
CA SER A 2 32.81 3.97 4.11
C SER A 2 31.28 3.99 4.13
N ALA A 3 30.64 3.45 3.11
CA ALA A 3 29.19 3.30 3.09
C ALA A 3 28.88 1.99 3.82
N GLU A 4 28.26 2.08 4.99
CA GLU A 4 27.77 0.89 5.68
C GLU A 4 26.54 0.37 4.93
N ARG A 5 26.54 -0.92 4.57
CA ARG A 5 25.44 -1.57 3.87
C ARG A 5 24.66 -2.44 4.83
N ILE A 6 23.41 -2.09 5.08
CA ILE A 6 22.52 -2.87 5.93
C ILE A 6 21.55 -3.66 5.05
N TYR A 7 21.41 -4.95 5.34
CA TYR A 7 20.44 -5.81 4.65
C TYR A 7 19.06 -5.62 5.28
N ILE A 8 18.22 -4.81 4.62
CA ILE A 8 16.96 -4.31 5.18
C ILE A 8 15.74 -5.01 4.61
N TYR A 9 15.78 -5.45 3.35
CA TYR A 9 14.65 -6.11 2.68
C TYR A 9 15.02 -7.53 2.29
N LYS A 10 14.29 -8.52 2.81
CA LYS A 10 14.49 -9.94 2.51
C LYS A 10 14.06 -10.26 1.09
N ARG A 11 14.58 -11.35 0.51
CA ARG A 11 14.24 -11.78 -0.87
C ARG A 11 12.73 -11.94 -1.08
N TYR A 12 12.06 -12.55 -0.10
CA TYR A 12 10.61 -12.75 -0.13
C TYR A 12 9.85 -11.43 -0.13
N GLU A 13 10.22 -10.48 0.74
CA GLU A 13 9.58 -9.16 0.82
C GLU A 13 9.68 -8.38 -0.50
N ARG A 14 10.84 -8.47 -1.17
CA ARG A 14 11.04 -7.85 -2.49
C ARG A 14 10.18 -8.51 -3.55
N PHE A 15 10.16 -9.85 -3.61
CA PHE A 15 9.30 -10.59 -4.53
C PHE A 15 7.81 -10.23 -4.32
N TRP A 16 7.37 -10.22 -3.06
CA TRP A 16 6.02 -9.87 -2.68
C TRP A 16 5.66 -8.44 -3.12
N HIS A 17 6.52 -7.47 -2.81
CA HIS A 17 6.31 -6.08 -3.19
C HIS A 17 6.19 -5.90 -4.71
N TRP A 18 7.14 -6.42 -5.49
CA TRP A 18 7.15 -6.25 -6.95
C TRP A 18 5.99 -6.98 -7.63
N SER A 19 5.59 -8.14 -7.11
CA SER A 19 4.40 -8.85 -7.59
C SER A 19 3.14 -8.05 -7.33
N GLN A 20 3.00 -7.48 -6.13
CA GLN A 20 1.89 -6.61 -5.79
C GLN A 20 1.86 -5.34 -6.64
N ALA A 21 3.01 -4.70 -6.85
CA ALA A 21 3.12 -3.50 -7.68
C ALA A 21 2.66 -3.77 -9.12
N LEU A 22 3.12 -4.88 -9.71
CA LEU A 22 2.71 -5.29 -11.06
C LEU A 22 1.18 -5.52 -11.16
N LEU A 23 0.60 -6.22 -10.18
CA LEU A 23 -0.83 -6.50 -10.15
C LEU A 23 -1.67 -5.23 -9.96
N ILE A 24 -1.22 -4.31 -9.11
CA ILE A 24 -1.88 -3.00 -8.91
C ILE A 24 -1.85 -2.19 -10.22
N ILE A 25 -0.72 -2.17 -10.92
CA ILE A 25 -0.62 -1.49 -12.22
C ILE A 25 -1.55 -2.14 -13.25
N ALA A 26 -1.60 -3.48 -13.31
CA ALA A 26 -2.52 -4.18 -14.21
C ALA A 26 -3.99 -3.86 -13.90
N MET A 27 -4.38 -3.82 -12.62
CA MET A 27 -5.71 -3.41 -12.18
C MET A 27 -6.01 -1.94 -12.49
N MET A 28 -5.03 -1.03 -12.34
CA MET A 28 -5.19 0.37 -12.74
C MET A 28 -5.49 0.49 -14.23
N VAL A 29 -4.67 -0.14 -15.08
CA VAL A 29 -4.84 -0.13 -16.54
C VAL A 29 -6.24 -0.66 -16.89
N THR A 30 -6.53 -1.91 -16.53
CA THR A 30 -7.84 -2.52 -16.81
C THR A 30 -9.01 -1.74 -16.19
N GLY A 31 -8.85 -1.15 -15.02
CA GLY A 31 -9.91 -0.37 -14.36
C GLY A 31 -10.28 0.90 -15.12
N PHE A 32 -9.29 1.65 -15.62
CA PHE A 32 -9.55 2.82 -16.48
C PHE A 32 -10.24 2.45 -17.79
N GLU A 33 -9.90 1.29 -18.35
CA GLU A 33 -10.56 0.76 -19.55
C GLU A 33 -12.01 0.32 -19.27
N VAL A 34 -12.27 -0.36 -18.15
CA VAL A 34 -13.63 -0.69 -17.70
C VAL A 34 -14.50 0.57 -17.54
N HIS A 35 -13.89 1.69 -17.14
CA HIS A 35 -14.54 2.99 -17.03
C HIS A 35 -14.64 3.76 -18.37
N GLY A 36 -14.18 3.17 -19.48
CA GLY A 36 -14.28 3.76 -20.82
C GLY A 36 -13.30 4.90 -21.10
N SER A 37 -12.23 5.05 -20.32
CA SER A 37 -11.24 6.12 -20.53
C SER A 37 -10.44 5.95 -21.83
N TYR A 38 -10.30 4.70 -22.27
CA TYR A 38 -9.67 4.32 -23.53
C TYR A 38 -10.12 2.90 -23.91
N HIS A 39 -9.68 2.43 -25.08
CA HIS A 39 -10.00 1.08 -25.58
C HIS A 39 -8.72 0.37 -26.03
N LEU A 40 -8.34 -0.71 -25.35
CA LEU A 40 -7.14 -1.52 -25.60
C LEU A 40 -7.47 -3.00 -25.75
N LEU A 41 -8.18 -3.60 -24.79
CA LEU A 41 -8.60 -4.99 -24.73
C LEU A 41 -10.11 -5.19 -25.03
N GLY A 42 -10.92 -4.16 -24.79
CA GLY A 42 -12.38 -4.22 -24.78
C GLY A 42 -12.95 -4.56 -23.39
N PHE A 43 -14.17 -4.07 -23.09
CA PHE A 43 -14.79 -4.13 -21.75
C PHE A 43 -14.74 -5.52 -21.11
N GLY A 44 -15.19 -6.57 -21.82
CA GLY A 44 -15.25 -7.93 -21.26
C GLY A 44 -13.87 -8.48 -20.86
N GLN A 45 -12.86 -8.26 -21.70
CA GLN A 45 -11.48 -8.68 -21.40
C GLN A 45 -10.88 -7.82 -20.28
N ALA A 46 -11.14 -6.52 -20.27
CA ALA A 46 -10.68 -5.63 -19.21
C ALA A 46 -11.25 -6.07 -17.85
N VAL A 47 -12.55 -6.35 -17.74
CA VAL A 47 -13.16 -6.90 -16.52
C VAL A 47 -12.52 -8.24 -16.13
N HIS A 48 -12.35 -9.16 -17.08
CA HIS A 48 -11.75 -10.47 -16.79
C HIS A 48 -10.34 -10.36 -16.20
N TRP A 49 -9.46 -9.60 -16.86
CA TRP A 49 -8.08 -9.41 -16.40
C TRP A 49 -8.01 -8.61 -15.10
N HIS A 50 -8.90 -7.64 -14.90
CA HIS A 50 -9.02 -6.90 -13.65
C HIS A 50 -9.37 -7.83 -12.48
N SER A 51 -10.43 -8.63 -12.63
CA SER A 51 -10.86 -9.59 -11.60
C SER A 51 -9.81 -10.65 -11.34
N LEU A 52 -9.15 -11.17 -12.38
CA LEU A 52 -8.07 -12.15 -12.23
C LEU A 52 -6.88 -11.56 -11.45
N ALA A 53 -6.47 -10.33 -11.76
CA ALA A 53 -5.40 -9.64 -11.04
C ALA A 53 -5.77 -9.41 -9.57
N ALA A 54 -7.01 -9.02 -9.28
CA ALA A 54 -7.52 -8.86 -7.92
C ALA A 54 -7.48 -10.17 -7.13
N TRP A 55 -7.99 -11.28 -7.71
CA TRP A 55 -7.93 -12.60 -7.08
C TRP A 55 -6.50 -13.08 -6.87
N THR A 56 -5.62 -12.87 -7.85
CA THR A 56 -4.20 -13.22 -7.74
C THR A 56 -3.54 -12.47 -6.59
N LEU A 57 -3.87 -11.19 -6.42
CA LEU A 57 -3.35 -10.38 -5.32
C LEU A 57 -3.85 -10.87 -3.96
N LEU A 58 -5.13 -11.23 -3.83
CA LEU A 58 -5.68 -11.84 -2.61
C LEU A 58 -4.99 -13.17 -2.25
N VAL A 59 -4.71 -14.01 -3.25
CA VAL A 59 -3.97 -15.27 -3.05
C VAL A 59 -2.55 -14.99 -2.58
N ILE A 60 -1.84 -14.04 -3.20
CA ILE A 60 -0.51 -13.63 -2.76
C ILE A 60 -0.54 -13.12 -1.31
N TRP A 61 -1.54 -12.32 -0.94
CA TRP A 61 -1.72 -11.85 0.44
C TRP A 61 -1.94 -12.99 1.42
N ALA A 62 -2.76 -13.99 1.07
CA ALA A 62 -2.96 -15.17 1.91
C ALA A 62 -1.63 -15.92 2.15
N PHE A 63 -0.81 -16.10 1.11
CA PHE A 63 0.52 -16.68 1.25
C PHE A 63 1.46 -15.83 2.10
N THR A 64 1.40 -14.50 1.98
CA THR A 64 2.20 -13.58 2.79
C THR A 64 1.82 -13.62 4.25
N ILE A 65 0.52 -13.64 4.55
CA ILE A 65 0.02 -13.78 5.92
C ILE A 65 0.52 -15.10 6.50
N PHE A 66 0.35 -16.21 5.78
CA PHE A 66 0.86 -17.52 6.19
C PHE A 66 2.38 -17.50 6.43
N TRP A 67 3.15 -16.96 5.49
CA TRP A 67 4.61 -16.85 5.61
C TRP A 67 5.01 -16.04 6.86
N GLN A 68 4.38 -14.89 7.11
CA GLN A 68 4.65 -14.07 8.29
C GLN A 68 4.37 -14.83 9.60
N PHE A 69 3.28 -15.60 9.66
CA PHE A 69 2.97 -16.43 10.83
C PHE A 69 4.01 -17.54 11.04
N THR A 70 4.40 -18.26 9.97
CA THR A 70 5.37 -19.37 10.07
C THR A 70 6.80 -18.92 10.39
N THR A 71 7.21 -17.73 9.94
CA THR A 71 8.57 -17.21 10.16
C THR A 71 8.70 -16.39 11.44
N GLY A 72 7.59 -16.05 12.10
CA GLY A 72 7.58 -15.19 13.28
C GLY A 72 7.84 -13.71 12.97
N GLU A 73 7.93 -13.34 11.68
CA GLU A 73 8.13 -11.97 11.21
C GLU A 73 6.99 -11.05 11.61
N TRP A 74 5.79 -11.59 11.89
CA TRP A 74 4.67 -10.82 12.43
C TRP A 74 5.03 -10.08 13.74
N ARG A 75 5.99 -10.61 14.53
CA ARG A 75 6.44 -10.00 15.79
C ARG A 75 7.08 -8.63 15.59
N GLN A 76 7.67 -8.37 14.42
CA GLN A 76 8.23 -7.05 14.10
C GLN A 76 7.15 -6.00 13.82
N TYR A 77 5.93 -6.45 13.52
CA TYR A 77 4.78 -5.60 13.21
C TYR A 77 3.86 -5.40 14.43
N LEU A 78 4.14 -6.02 15.58
CA LEU A 78 3.45 -5.70 16.84
C LEU A 78 3.81 -4.26 17.23
N PRO A 79 2.89 -3.30 17.09
CA PRO A 79 3.18 -1.96 17.58
C PRO A 79 3.30 -2.05 19.10
N SER A 80 4.32 -1.40 19.67
CA SER A 80 4.24 -1.01 21.07
C SER A 80 2.97 -0.18 21.23
N LEU A 81 1.95 -0.74 21.88
CA LEU A 81 0.65 -0.06 22.12
C LEU A 81 0.81 1.17 23.03
N GLN A 82 2.00 1.35 23.60
CA GLN A 82 2.37 2.53 24.36
C GLN A 82 2.52 3.69 23.38
N ASN A 83 1.67 4.70 23.52
CA ASN A 83 1.70 5.99 22.79
C ASN A 83 1.00 6.08 21.42
N ILE A 84 0.09 5.17 21.05
CA ILE A 84 -0.76 5.34 19.84
C ILE A 84 -1.50 6.70 19.82
N PRO A 85 -2.14 7.17 20.91
CA PRO A 85 -2.79 8.48 20.92
C PRO A 85 -1.81 9.65 20.72
N ALA A 86 -0.61 9.56 21.29
CA ALA A 86 0.43 10.57 21.09
C ALA A 86 0.95 10.56 19.65
N MET A 87 1.02 9.39 19.01
CA MET A 87 1.39 9.24 17.60
C MET A 87 0.35 9.86 16.66
N ILE A 88 -0.93 9.59 16.91
CA ILE A 88 -2.04 10.20 16.15
C ILE A 88 -2.01 11.72 16.33
N ARG A 89 -1.89 12.24 17.57
CA ARG A 89 -1.81 13.68 17.84
C ARG A 89 -0.61 14.33 17.16
N PHE A 90 0.55 13.69 17.26
CA PHE A 90 1.78 14.18 16.67
C PHE A 90 1.67 14.29 15.14
N TYR A 91 1.18 13.25 14.47
CA TYR A 91 1.06 13.26 13.01
C TYR A 91 -0.13 14.07 12.50
N ALA A 92 -1.20 14.19 13.27
CA ALA A 92 -2.34 15.03 12.91
C ALA A 92 -2.05 16.53 13.06
N TYR A 93 -1.22 16.92 14.03
CA TYR A 93 -1.03 18.34 14.38
C TYR A 93 0.40 18.71 14.77
N GLY A 94 1.03 17.92 15.65
CA GLY A 94 2.35 18.24 16.24
C GLY A 94 3.47 18.44 15.20
N ILE A 95 3.44 17.69 14.10
CA ILE A 95 4.43 17.80 13.04
C ILE A 95 4.43 19.16 12.33
N PHE A 96 3.26 19.77 12.14
CA PHE A 96 3.14 21.11 11.54
C PHE A 96 3.53 22.23 12.50
N LYS A 97 3.58 21.92 13.80
CA LYS A 97 4.09 22.80 14.85
C LYS A 97 5.57 22.64 15.13
N GLY A 98 6.25 21.72 14.45
CA GLY A 98 7.65 21.41 14.73
C GLY A 98 7.86 20.76 16.11
N GLU A 99 6.85 20.07 16.65
CA GLU A 99 7.01 19.28 17.88
C GLU A 99 8.07 18.19 17.65
N ASP A 100 8.80 17.82 18.70
CA ASP A 100 9.71 16.68 18.64
C ASP A 100 8.90 15.39 18.51
N SER A 101 9.35 14.51 17.61
CA SER A 101 8.68 13.21 17.46
C SER A 101 8.76 12.44 18.78
N PRO A 102 7.64 11.88 19.28
CA PRO A 102 7.65 11.06 20.50
C PRO A 102 8.46 9.77 20.35
N TYR A 103 9.05 9.52 19.16
CA TYR A 103 10.02 8.47 18.89
C TYR A 103 11.33 9.09 18.38
N HIS A 104 12.43 8.84 19.10
CA HIS A 104 13.77 9.15 18.62
C HIS A 104 14.09 8.36 17.35
N LYS A 105 14.67 9.05 16.36
CA LYS A 105 15.14 8.47 15.09
C LYS A 105 16.27 7.47 15.38
N THR A 106 15.94 6.19 15.52
CA THR A 106 16.94 5.13 15.39
C THR A 106 17.09 4.77 13.90
N ALA A 107 18.24 4.23 13.53
CA ALA A 107 18.55 3.69 12.19
C ALA A 107 17.53 2.64 11.66
N ALA A 108 16.56 2.24 12.49
CA ALA A 108 15.45 1.35 12.17
C ALA A 108 14.22 2.04 11.56
N GLN A 109 14.22 3.37 11.42
CA GLN A 109 13.06 4.11 10.88
C GLN A 109 13.11 4.21 9.35
N LYS A 110 12.64 3.17 8.65
CA LYS A 110 12.62 3.07 7.17
C LYS A 110 11.82 4.18 6.45
N HIS A 111 10.98 4.95 7.14
CA HIS A 111 10.02 5.87 6.52
C HIS A 111 9.99 7.26 7.16
N ASN A 112 10.00 8.29 6.31
CA ASN A 112 9.87 9.69 6.70
C ASN A 112 8.43 9.99 7.21
N PRO A 113 8.21 11.09 7.95
CA PRO A 113 6.89 11.41 8.52
C PRO A 113 5.75 11.51 7.50
N LEU A 114 6.03 12.03 6.31
CA LEU A 114 5.05 12.14 5.23
C LEU A 114 4.66 10.75 4.69
N GLN A 115 5.65 9.89 4.44
CA GLN A 115 5.46 8.49 4.04
C GLN A 115 4.62 7.74 5.07
N ARG A 116 4.85 7.94 6.38
CA ARG A 116 4.04 7.32 7.44
C ARG A 116 2.57 7.76 7.38
N LEU A 117 2.31 9.06 7.19
CA LEU A 117 0.95 9.57 6.98
C LEU A 117 0.31 8.98 5.72
N THR A 118 1.06 8.89 4.63
CA THR A 118 0.61 8.28 3.37
C THR A 118 0.27 6.80 3.57
N TYR A 119 1.07 6.04 4.33
CA TYR A 119 0.78 4.64 4.65
C TYR A 119 -0.41 4.48 5.60
N LEU A 120 -0.57 5.38 6.57
CA LEU A 120 -1.75 5.38 7.44
C LEU A 120 -3.03 5.62 6.63
N ALA A 121 -3.02 6.61 5.73
CA ALA A 121 -4.14 6.86 4.84
C ALA A 121 -4.42 5.66 3.92
N LEU A 122 -3.36 5.04 3.38
CA LEU A 122 -3.48 3.81 2.59
C LEU A 122 -4.18 2.70 3.37
N LEU A 123 -3.73 2.42 4.59
CA LEU A 123 -4.22 1.28 5.36
C LEU A 123 -5.60 1.53 5.99
N ALA A 124 -5.83 2.73 6.52
CA ALA A 124 -7.04 3.04 7.29
C ALA A 124 -8.22 3.54 6.44
N VAL A 125 -7.96 4.07 5.24
CA VAL A 125 -9.00 4.70 4.40
C VAL A 125 -9.04 4.08 3.02
N ILE A 126 -7.93 4.13 2.27
CA ILE A 126 -7.92 3.72 0.86
C ILE A 126 -8.18 2.22 0.73
N SER A 127 -7.49 1.40 1.53
CA SER A 127 -7.58 -0.06 1.45
C SER A 127 -8.97 -0.59 1.82
N PRO A 128 -9.60 -0.18 2.94
CA PRO A 128 -10.96 -0.59 3.25
C PRO A 128 -11.96 -0.15 2.18
N LEU A 129 -11.80 1.07 1.64
CA LEU A 129 -12.68 1.59 0.61
C LEU A 129 -12.59 0.78 -0.68
N ILE A 130 -11.38 0.60 -1.24
CA ILE A 130 -11.21 -0.07 -2.54
C ILE A 130 -11.54 -1.56 -2.46
N TRP A 131 -11.09 -2.26 -1.41
CA TRP A 131 -11.34 -3.69 -1.26
C TRP A 131 -12.76 -3.98 -0.82
N GLY A 132 -13.32 -3.19 0.11
CA GLY A 132 -14.70 -3.35 0.53
C GLY A 132 -15.67 -3.20 -0.64
N SER A 133 -15.54 -2.09 -1.39
CA SER A 133 -16.36 -1.86 -2.58
C SER A 133 -16.08 -2.85 -3.72
N GLY A 134 -14.82 -3.27 -3.92
CA GLY A 134 -14.45 -4.23 -4.97
C GLY A 134 -14.98 -5.64 -4.71
N LEU A 135 -14.92 -6.10 -3.45
CA LEU A 135 -15.53 -7.37 -3.04
C LEU A 135 -17.05 -7.31 -3.17
N LEU A 136 -17.67 -6.20 -2.78
CA LEU A 136 -19.10 -5.98 -2.98
C LEU A 136 -19.50 -6.09 -4.45
N TYR A 137 -18.69 -5.56 -5.37
CA TYR A 137 -18.87 -5.74 -6.81
C TYR A 137 -18.76 -7.20 -7.26
N LEU A 138 -17.71 -7.91 -6.82
CA LEU A 138 -17.49 -9.31 -7.19
C LEU A 138 -18.65 -10.23 -6.75
N PHE A 139 -19.27 -9.92 -5.62
CA PHE A 139 -20.38 -10.70 -5.07
C PHE A 139 -21.77 -10.12 -5.40
N TYR A 140 -21.87 -9.17 -6.35
CA TYR A 140 -23.14 -8.54 -6.68
C TYR A 140 -24.26 -9.54 -7.02
N ALA A 141 -23.93 -10.64 -7.71
CA ALA A 141 -24.89 -11.69 -8.05
C ALA A 141 -25.53 -12.36 -6.82
N GLU A 142 -24.85 -12.37 -5.68
CA GLU A 142 -25.32 -13.00 -4.43
C GLU A 142 -26.06 -12.03 -3.50
N TRP A 143 -26.12 -10.73 -3.84
CA TRP A 143 -26.70 -9.73 -2.93
C TRP A 143 -28.16 -10.01 -2.58
N GLY A 144 -28.97 -10.44 -3.55
CA GLY A 144 -30.38 -10.77 -3.32
C GLY A 144 -30.57 -11.93 -2.35
N ASN A 145 -29.71 -12.95 -2.43
CA ASN A 145 -29.71 -14.09 -1.51
C ASN A 145 -29.29 -13.68 -0.09
N LEU A 146 -28.37 -12.72 0.01
CA LEU A 146 -27.85 -12.19 1.28
C LEU A 146 -28.68 -11.05 1.87
N GLY A 147 -29.70 -10.56 1.15
CA GLY A 147 -30.53 -9.41 1.53
C GLY A 147 -29.80 -8.06 1.54
N LEU A 148 -28.64 -7.97 0.88
CA LEU A 148 -27.80 -6.78 0.83
C LEU A 148 -28.38 -5.70 -0.07
N ASP A 149 -29.14 -6.10 -1.09
CA ASP A 149 -29.87 -5.24 -2.03
C ASP A 149 -30.84 -4.26 -1.34
N ARG A 150 -31.28 -4.56 -0.12
CA ARG A 150 -32.15 -3.70 0.70
C ARG A 150 -31.42 -2.52 1.33
N TYR A 151 -30.11 -2.63 1.51
CA TYR A 151 -29.29 -1.65 2.24
C TYR A 151 -28.26 -0.97 1.35
N LEU A 152 -27.86 -1.62 0.25
CA LEU A 152 -26.81 -1.17 -0.64
C LEU A 152 -27.36 -0.93 -2.04
N SER A 153 -26.95 0.20 -2.64
CA SER A 153 -27.15 0.46 -4.06
C SER A 153 -25.87 0.12 -4.82
N LEU A 154 -26.02 -0.52 -5.99
CA LEU A 154 -24.92 -0.76 -6.90
C LEU A 154 -24.24 0.55 -7.33
N GLU A 155 -25.01 1.62 -7.52
CA GLU A 155 -24.49 2.95 -7.86
C GLU A 155 -23.57 3.50 -6.77
N TRP A 156 -23.98 3.41 -5.50
CA TRP A 156 -23.14 3.88 -4.38
C TRP A 156 -21.86 3.07 -4.24
N VAL A 157 -21.93 1.75 -4.43
CA VAL A 157 -20.74 0.88 -4.45
C VAL A 157 -19.83 1.22 -5.63
N ALA A 158 -20.41 1.52 -6.80
CA ALA A 158 -19.68 1.94 -7.99
C ALA A 158 -18.87 3.23 -7.76
N VAL A 159 -19.54 4.24 -7.20
CA VAL A 159 -18.92 5.53 -6.88
C VAL A 159 -17.84 5.35 -5.83
N ALA A 160 -18.10 4.56 -4.78
CA ALA A 160 -17.12 4.27 -3.72
C ALA A 160 -15.88 3.56 -4.28
N HIS A 161 -16.06 2.58 -5.16
CA HIS A 161 -14.95 1.86 -5.79
C HIS A 161 -14.14 2.77 -6.71
N THR A 162 -14.82 3.58 -7.51
CA THR A 162 -14.18 4.56 -8.40
C THR A 162 -13.38 5.59 -7.63
N LEU A 163 -13.94 6.12 -6.52
CA LEU A 163 -13.20 7.01 -5.62
C LEU A 163 -11.97 6.33 -5.03
N GLY A 164 -12.11 5.09 -4.53
CA GLY A 164 -10.98 4.28 -4.07
C GLY A 164 -9.92 4.08 -5.16
N ALA A 165 -10.33 3.88 -6.41
CA ALA A 165 -9.45 3.66 -7.54
C ALA A 165 -8.62 4.91 -7.87
N PHE A 166 -9.22 6.10 -7.81
CA PHE A 166 -8.49 7.36 -7.94
C PHE A 166 -7.53 7.59 -6.76
N LEU A 167 -7.94 7.27 -5.53
CA LEU A 167 -7.08 7.42 -4.34
C LEU A 167 -5.87 6.48 -4.39
N ILE A 168 -6.04 5.22 -4.79
CA ILE A 168 -4.90 4.29 -4.93
C ILE A 168 -3.98 4.68 -6.09
N THR A 169 -4.55 5.23 -7.17
CA THR A 169 -3.77 5.77 -8.30
C THR A 169 -2.92 6.96 -7.86
N ALA A 170 -3.52 7.90 -7.12
CA ALA A 170 -2.79 9.03 -6.55
C ALA A 170 -1.70 8.57 -5.57
N PHE A 171 -2.02 7.62 -4.69
CA PHE A 171 -1.05 6.99 -3.79
C PHE A 171 0.12 6.40 -4.57
N PHE A 172 -0.13 5.66 -5.67
CA PHE A 172 0.91 5.04 -6.48
C PHE A 172 1.90 6.09 -7.03
N PHE A 173 1.40 7.17 -7.65
CA PHE A 173 2.27 8.22 -8.19
C PHE A 173 3.05 8.95 -7.09
N VAL A 174 2.40 9.29 -5.97
CA VAL A 174 3.07 9.91 -4.83
C VAL A 174 4.12 8.98 -4.25
N HIS A 175 3.81 7.69 -4.10
CA HIS A 175 4.73 6.68 -3.58
C HIS A 175 5.98 6.58 -4.47
N VAL A 176 5.81 6.43 -5.78
CA VAL A 176 6.91 6.39 -6.76
C VAL A 176 7.74 7.67 -6.66
N TYR A 177 7.11 8.85 -6.63
CA TYR A 177 7.82 10.12 -6.46
C TYR A 177 8.64 10.16 -5.18
N LEU A 178 8.07 9.77 -4.03
CA LEU A 178 8.78 9.73 -2.75
C LEU A 178 9.93 8.72 -2.73
N THR A 179 9.94 7.70 -3.59
CA THR A 179 11.12 6.83 -3.73
C THR A 179 12.32 7.54 -4.38
N THR A 180 12.07 8.64 -5.11
CA THR A 180 13.11 9.44 -5.77
C THR A 180 13.69 10.54 -4.87
N THR A 181 13.09 10.81 -3.71
CA THR A 181 13.54 11.85 -2.77
C THR A 181 14.57 11.35 -1.75
N GLY A 182 15.30 10.28 -2.06
CA GLY A 182 16.39 9.76 -1.22
C GLY A 182 17.70 10.50 -1.42
N HIS A 183 18.78 10.02 -0.79
CA HIS A 183 20.15 10.56 -0.98
C HIS A 183 20.59 10.56 -2.46
N THR A 184 20.06 9.62 -3.25
CA THR A 184 20.08 9.69 -4.71
C THR A 184 18.70 9.32 -5.26
N VAL A 185 18.40 9.74 -6.49
CA VAL A 185 17.12 9.49 -7.19
C VAL A 185 16.76 7.99 -7.22
N PHE A 186 17.75 7.11 -7.23
CA PHE A 186 17.54 5.66 -7.30
C PHE A 186 17.87 4.93 -6.00
N ALA A 187 18.21 5.62 -4.91
CA ALA A 187 18.66 4.97 -3.66
C ALA A 187 17.62 3.97 -3.13
N HIS A 188 16.37 4.42 -2.94
CA HIS A 188 15.31 3.57 -2.41
C HIS A 188 14.87 2.48 -3.40
N ILE A 189 14.85 2.78 -4.71
CA ILE A 189 14.54 1.81 -5.76
C ILE A 189 15.60 0.70 -5.78
N LYS A 190 16.89 1.06 -5.74
CA LYS A 190 18.02 0.13 -5.67
C LYS A 190 17.96 -0.73 -4.40
N ALA A 191 17.58 -0.15 -3.26
CA ALA A 191 17.38 -0.90 -2.03
C ALA A 191 16.24 -1.93 -2.17
N MET A 192 15.13 -1.59 -2.83
CA MET A 192 14.02 -2.51 -3.09
C MET A 192 14.31 -3.58 -4.15
N ILE A 193 15.33 -3.40 -4.99
CA ILE A 193 15.79 -4.42 -5.94
C ILE A 193 16.82 -5.34 -5.27
N THR A 194 17.84 -4.75 -4.64
CA THR A 194 19.02 -5.46 -4.13
C THR A 194 18.83 -6.00 -2.71
N GLY A 195 17.98 -5.36 -1.91
CA GLY A 195 17.80 -5.62 -0.48
C GLY A 195 18.75 -4.86 0.44
N TRP A 196 19.71 -4.13 -0.12
CA TRP A 196 20.75 -3.41 0.62
C TRP A 196 20.49 -1.92 0.60
N GLU A 197 20.50 -1.30 1.77
CA GLU A 197 20.47 0.15 1.92
C GLU A 197 21.87 0.66 2.25
N GLU A 198 22.29 1.72 1.55
CA GLU A 198 23.58 2.39 1.77
C GLU A 198 23.32 3.55 2.75
N ILE A 199 23.93 3.49 3.94
CA ILE A 199 23.83 4.55 4.95
C ILE A 199 25.15 5.33 4.94
N GLU A 200 25.05 6.66 4.88
CA GLU A 200 26.21 7.52 5.09
C GLU A 200 26.57 7.55 6.58
N GLU A 201 27.82 7.23 6.93
CA GLU A 201 28.38 7.41 8.28
C GLU A 201 28.39 8.91 8.66
N ASN A 202 27.24 9.49 9.03
CA ASN A 202 27.23 10.82 9.65
C ASN A 202 26.05 11.12 10.60
N SER A 203 25.31 10.10 11.06
CA SER A 203 24.27 10.29 12.10
C SER A 203 24.67 9.72 13.46
N LYS A 204 25.93 9.92 13.87
CA LYS A 204 26.25 9.92 15.31
C LYS A 204 26.04 11.35 15.82
N HIS A 205 24.81 11.69 16.18
CA HIS A 205 24.46 12.66 17.23
C HIS A 205 23.01 12.44 17.66
#